data_AF-A0A520MNQ8-F1
#
_entry.id   AF-A0A520MNQ8-F1
#
_cell.length_a   1.000
_cell.length_b   1.000
_cell.length_c   1.000
_cell.angle_alpha   90.00
_cell.angle_beta   90.00
_cell.angle_gamma   90.00
#
_symmetry.space_group_name_H-M   'P 1'
#
loop_
_entity.id
_entity.type
_entity.pdbx_description
1 polymer ?
#
loop_
_entity_poly.entity_id
_entity_poly.type
_entity_poly.pdbx_seq_one_letter_code
_entity_poly.pdbx_strand_id
1 'polypeptide(L)' 'MMNFQFQDLNEMLLMGGHGVYVWAAVLVSLGTLIWLVVSPILQHKQTLKEIGLNLTREELRNQSGNKDI' A
#
# COMPACT_ATOMS: atom_id res chain seq x y z
N MET A 1 12.85 40.72 5.59
CA MET A 1 13.99 39.92 5.10
C MET A 1 13.64 38.47 5.38
N MET A 2 13.47 37.63 4.35
CA MET A 2 13.20 36.20 4.54
C MET A 2 14.50 35.53 4.99
N ASN A 3 14.59 35.21 6.29
CA ASN A 3 15.71 34.44 6.83
C ASN A 3 15.36 32.96 6.69
N PHE A 4 16.13 32.23 5.89
CA PHE A 4 16.09 30.77 5.93
C PHE A 4 16.55 30.33 7.32
N GLN A 5 15.69 29.59 8.02
CA GLN A 5 15.94 29.12 9.40
C GLN A 5 16.97 27.98 9.48
N PHE A 6 17.39 27.44 8.34
CA PHE A 6 18.29 26.29 8.26
C PHE A 6 19.38 26.57 7.23
N GLN A 7 20.64 26.53 7.66
CA GLN A 7 21.79 26.78 6.78
C GLN A 7 22.27 25.49 6.10
N ASP A 8 21.96 24.33 6.69
CA ASP A 8 22.37 23.01 6.20
C ASP A 8 21.29 21.93 6.38
N LEU A 9 21.30 20.92 5.50
CA LEU A 9 20.43 19.74 5.61
C LEU A 9 20.63 18.99 6.93
N ASN A 10 21.83 19.07 7.50
CA ASN A 10 22.19 18.48 8.78
C ASN A 10 21.48 19.18 9.96
N GLU A 11 21.41 20.51 9.94
CA GLU A 11 20.66 21.32 10.92
C GLU A 11 19.15 21.04 10.85
N MET A 12 18.65 20.80 9.64
CA MET A 12 17.26 20.41 9.38
C MET A 12 16.94 18.98 9.87
N LEU A 13 17.91 18.06 9.81
CA LEU A 13 17.77 16.68 10.27
C LEU A 13 17.94 16.54 11.78
N LEU A 14 18.87 17.28 12.38
CA LEU A 14 19.15 17.21 13.81
C LEU A 14 18.30 18.17 14.64
N MET A 15 17.76 19.26 14.07
CA MET A 15 16.92 20.28 14.74
C MET A 15 17.30 20.46 16.21
N GLY A 16 18.54 20.88 16.47
CA GLY A 16 19.03 21.13 17.83
C GLY A 16 18.88 19.95 18.81
N GLY A 17 18.92 18.70 18.34
CA GLY A 17 18.80 17.47 19.15
C GLY A 17 17.41 16.82 19.16
N HIS A 18 16.40 17.42 18.51
CA HIS A 18 15.00 16.95 18.56
C HIS A 18 14.54 16.28 17.27
N GLY A 19 15.38 16.30 16.21
CA GLY A 19 15.03 15.76 14.90
C GLY A 19 14.62 14.29 14.92
N VAL A 20 15.16 13.48 15.85
CA VAL A 20 14.81 12.06 16.00
C VAL A 20 13.31 11.84 16.18
N TYR A 21 12.64 12.68 16.97
CA TYR A 21 11.19 12.54 17.22
C TYR A 21 10.36 12.93 16.00
N VAL A 22 10.76 13.99 15.30
CA VAL A 22 10.09 14.48 14.09
C VAL A 22 10.19 13.43 12.98
N TRP A 23 11.39 12.93 12.74
CA TRP A 23 11.61 11.91 11.70
C TRP A 23 10.98 10.57 12.05
N ALA A 24 10.91 10.19 13.33
CA ALA A 24 10.13 9.03 13.75
C ALA A 24 8.64 9.19 13.41
N ALA A 25 8.04 10.35 13.72
CA ALA A 25 6.66 10.62 13.37
C ALA A 25 6.42 10.67 11.84
N VAL A 26 7.37 11.24 11.08
CA VAL A 26 7.32 11.26 9.61
C VAL A 26 7.40 9.86 9.04
N LEU A 27 8.32 9.01 9.52
CA LEU A 27 8.47 7.62 9.05
C LEU A 27 7.22 6.78 9.37
N VAL A 28 6.65 6.92 10.57
CA VAL A 28 5.41 6.22 10.94
C VAL A 28 4.25 6.68 10.06
N SER A 29 4.13 7.98 9.81
CA SER A 29 3.09 8.56 8.95
C SER A 29 3.23 8.10 7.50
N LEU A 30 4.45 8.13 6.95
CA LEU A 30 4.73 7.62 5.62
C LEU A 30 4.47 6.12 5.52
N GLY A 31 4.87 5.34 6.53
CA GLY A 31 4.59 3.91 6.59
C GLY A 31 3.10 3.60 6.59
N THR A 32 2.30 4.37 7.33
CA THR A 32 0.84 4.21 7.34
C THR A 32 0.19 4.62 6.02
N LEU A 33 0.65 5.69 5.39
CA LEU A 33 0.17 6.08 4.06
C LEU A 33 0.50 5.04 3.00
N ILE A 34 1.75 4.54 2.98
CA ILE A 34 2.17 3.46 2.09
C ILE A 34 1.30 2.22 2.34
N TRP A 35 1.11 1.84 3.60
CA TRP A 35 0.26 0.71 3.95
C TRP A 35 -1.18 0.88 3.45
N LEU A 36 -1.75 2.07 3.59
CA LEU A 36 -3.10 2.38 3.13
C LEU A 36 -3.25 2.26 1.61
N VAL A 37 -2.20 2.54 0.84
CA VAL A 37 -2.19 2.40 -0.62
C VAL A 37 -1.90 0.96 -1.04
N VAL A 38 -0.94 0.31 -0.40
CA VAL A 38 -0.49 -1.04 -0.74
C VAL A 38 -1.55 -2.08 -0.37
N SER A 39 -2.18 -1.95 0.80
CA SER A 39 -3.22 -2.86 1.29
C SER A 39 -4.36 -3.12 0.30
N PRO A 40 -5.05 -2.10 -0.26
CA PRO A 40 -6.14 -2.32 -1.22
C PRO A 40 -5.63 -2.91 -2.54
N ILE A 41 -4.40 -2.56 -2.98
CA ILE A 41 -3.83 -3.12 -4.21
C ILE A 41 -3.59 -4.63 -4.04
N LEU A 42 -3.05 -5.07 -2.90
CA LEU A 42 -2.82 -6.50 -2.64
C LEU A 42 -4.15 -7.25 -2.53
N GLN A 43 -5.12 -6.69 -1.80
CA GLN A 43 -6.45 -7.28 -1.66
C GLN A 43 -7.14 -7.42 -3.01
N HIS A 44 -7.14 -6.37 -3.83
CA HIS A 44 -7.74 -6.40 -5.16
C HIS A 44 -7.14 -7.51 -6.04
N LYS A 45 -5.82 -7.71 -6.00
CA LYS A 45 -5.16 -8.79 -6.76
C LYS A 45 -5.57 -10.18 -6.26
N GLN A 46 -5.76 -10.34 -4.94
CA GLN A 46 -6.21 -11.61 -4.36
C GLN A 46 -7.66 -11.93 -4.78
N THR A 47 -8.56 -10.95 -4.68
CA THR A 47 -9.97 -11.12 -5.05
C THR A 47 -10.14 -11.46 -6.53
N LEU A 48 -9.42 -10.77 -7.44
CA LEU A 48 -9.49 -11.09 -8.87
C LEU A 48 -9.04 -12.51 -9.19
N LYS A 49 -7.99 -12.99 -8.51
CA LYS A 49 -7.49 -14.35 -8.69
C LYS A 49 -8.52 -15.39 -8.25
N GLU A 50 -9.22 -15.13 -7.15
CA GLU A 50 -10.26 -16.01 -6.63
C GLU A 50 -11.48 -16.06 -7.57
N ILE A 51 -11.92 -14.91 -8.06
CA ILE A 51 -13.04 -14.83 -9.03
C ILE A 51 -12.72 -15.61 -10.31
N GLY A 52 -11.52 -15.43 -10.90
CA GLY A 52 -11.15 -16.13 -12.13
C GLY A 52 -11.12 -17.66 -11.97
N LEU A 53 -10.68 -18.15 -10.80
CA LEU A 53 -10.67 -19.58 -10.50
C LEU A 53 -12.10 -20.14 -10.38
N ASN A 54 -13.00 -19.40 -9.73
CA ASN A 54 -14.40 -19.82 -9.59
C ASN A 54 -15.13 -19.82 -10.94
N LEU A 55 -14.89 -18.83 -11.79
CA LEU A 55 -15.48 -18.76 -13.12
C LEU A 55 -15.11 -19.97 -13.99
N THR A 56 -13.82 -20.35 -13.98
CA THR A 56 -13.33 -21.53 -14.70
C THR A 56 -14.01 -22.82 -14.21
N ARG A 57 -14.28 -22.94 -12.90
CA ARG A 57 -14.94 -24.11 -12.32
C ARG A 57 -16.43 -24.16 -12.68
N GLU A 58 -17.10 -23.02 -12.75
CA GLU A 58 -18.50 -22.93 -13.15
C GLU A 58 -18.70 -23.30 -14.61
N GLU A 59 -17.82 -22.85 -15.51
CA GLU A 59 -17.86 -23.21 -16.93
C GLU A 59 -17.74 -24.73 -17.12
N LEU A 60 -16.78 -25.37 -16.43
CA LEU A 60 -16.61 -26.83 -16.47
C LEU A 60 -17.83 -27.59 -15.94
N ARG A 61 -18.50 -27.06 -14.90
CA ARG A 61 -19.73 -27.68 -14.35
C ARG A 61 -20.91 -27.54 -15.32
N ASN A 62 -21.08 -26.38 -15.95
CA ASN A 62 -22.14 -26.18 -16.95
C ASN A 62 -21.92 -27.02 -18.22
N GLN A 63 -20.66 -27.17 -18.67
CA GLN A 63 -20.36 -28.02 -19.83
C GLN A 63 -20.62 -29.50 -19.57
N SER A 64 -20.36 -29.96 -18.35
CA SER A 64 -20.63 -31.35 -17.95
C SER A 64 -22.14 -31.61 -17.84
N GLY A 65 -22.90 -30.68 -17.23
CA GLY A 65 -24.36 -30.81 -17.13
C GLY A 65 -25.11 -30.71 -18.47
N ASN A 66 -24.56 -30.03 -19.47
CA ASN A 66 -25.14 -29.94 -20.82
C ASN A 66 -24.78 -31.15 -21.72
N LYS A 67 -23.82 -31.99 -21.33
CA LYS A 67 -23.42 -33.18 -22.10
C LYS A 67 -24.27 -34.42 -21.76
N ASP A 68 -25.00 -34.37 -20.65
CA ASP A 68 -25.81 -35.46 -20.12
C ASP A 68 -27.32 -35.33 -20.46
N ILE A 69 -27.71 -34.38 -21.32
CA ILE A 69 -29.05 -34.20 -21.91
C ILE A 69 -28.97 -34.48 -23.41
#